data_AF-A0A182SPS3-F1
#
_entry.id   AF-A0A182SPS3-F1
#
_cell.length_a   1.000
_cell.length_b   1.000
_cell.length_c   1.000
_cell.angle_alpha   90.00
_cell.angle_beta   90.00
_cell.angle_gamma   90.00
#
_symmetry.space_group_name_H-M   'P 1'
#
loop_
_entity.id
_entity.type
_entity.pdbx_description
1 polymer ?
#
loop_
_entity_poly.entity_id
_entity_poly.type
_entity_poly.pdbx_seq_one_letter_code
_entity_poly.pdbx_strand_id
1 'polypeptide(L)'
;MLSNEQLTEEKASVQRALLYLESMYGRPASREERDAARPLYDRYRLIKRLVNRANSISGPCGVANSQMPTILEHEALAIVGTTTPSTDISPPSATSMIQSPTDTTTASSSTTTTTGQLSSADDSEGTATTTTTTTNTTTSSSATENIHSMTADELWQHYDATREEKKELRRTIKDFEQQFEETTGRKMLKSDRKSIEDTYALYKQKKAKLRLIDALFKKQMHA
;
A
#
# COMPACT_ATOMS: atom_id res chain seq x y z
N MET A 1 -22.49 -6.73 29.30
CA MET A 1 -21.04 -6.41 29.23
C MET A 1 -20.33 -7.34 30.19
N LEU A 2 -19.15 -7.88 29.86
CA LEU A 2 -18.31 -8.57 30.87
C LEU A 2 -17.89 -7.56 31.95
N SER A 3 -17.75 -8.02 33.19
CA SER A 3 -17.18 -7.20 34.28
C SER A 3 -15.68 -6.95 34.06
N ASN A 4 -15.12 -5.92 34.71
CA ASN A 4 -13.68 -5.66 34.64
C ASN A 4 -12.88 -6.86 35.22
N GLU A 5 -13.35 -7.42 36.34
CA GLU A 5 -12.83 -8.63 36.96
C GLU A 5 -12.79 -9.82 35.99
N GLN A 6 -13.91 -10.14 35.32
CA GLN A 6 -13.97 -11.20 34.30
C GLN A 6 -12.98 -10.96 33.16
N LEU A 7 -12.81 -9.71 32.70
CA LEU A 7 -11.81 -9.37 31.69
C LEU A 7 -10.37 -9.57 32.20
N THR A 8 -10.09 -9.31 33.48
CA THR A 8 -8.76 -9.56 34.06
C THR A 8 -8.48 -11.06 34.25
N GLU A 9 -9.49 -11.84 34.65
CA GLU A 9 -9.38 -13.30 34.77
C GLU A 9 -9.19 -13.95 33.40
N GLU A 10 -10.00 -13.59 32.39
CA GLU A 10 -9.83 -14.07 31.02
C GLU A 10 -8.45 -13.71 30.47
N LYS A 11 -7.96 -12.49 30.72
CA LYS A 11 -6.61 -12.06 30.33
C LYS A 11 -5.56 -13.00 30.92
N ALA A 12 -5.63 -13.28 32.22
CA ALA A 12 -4.70 -14.18 32.91
C ALA A 12 -4.84 -15.65 32.45
N SER A 13 -6.05 -16.09 32.11
CA SER A 13 -6.30 -17.42 31.53
C SER A 13 -5.64 -17.58 30.16
N VAL A 14 -5.84 -16.63 29.24
CA VAL A 14 -5.23 -16.67 27.91
C VAL A 14 -3.71 -16.49 27.96
N GLN A 15 -3.18 -15.66 28.88
CA GLN A 15 -1.74 -15.56 29.10
C GLN A 15 -1.13 -16.88 29.60
N ARG A 16 -1.80 -17.59 30.53
CA ARG A 16 -1.37 -18.93 30.97
C ARG A 16 -1.41 -19.94 29.82
N ALA A 17 -2.44 -19.92 28.98
CA ALA A 17 -2.53 -20.81 27.82
C ALA A 17 -1.41 -20.56 26.79
N LEU A 18 -1.07 -19.29 26.51
CA LEU A 18 0.04 -18.93 25.63
C LEU A 18 1.40 -19.38 26.20
N LEU A 19 1.65 -19.18 27.50
CA LEU A 19 2.87 -19.62 28.16
C LEU A 19 2.97 -21.15 28.25
N TYR A 20 1.85 -21.84 28.46
CA TYR A 20 1.80 -23.31 28.42
C TYR A 20 2.19 -23.84 27.02
N LEU A 21 1.67 -23.23 25.96
CA LEU A 21 2.04 -23.55 24.58
C LEU A 21 3.54 -23.30 24.32
N GLU A 22 4.09 -22.17 24.79
CA GLU A 22 5.52 -21.87 24.71
C GLU A 22 6.38 -22.87 25.52
N SER A 23 5.88 -23.36 26.66
CA SER A 23 6.57 -24.37 27.48
C SER A 23 6.60 -25.77 26.83
N MET A 24 5.56 -26.12 26.07
CA MET A 24 5.47 -27.42 25.39
C MET A 24 6.21 -27.46 24.05
N TYR A 25 6.12 -26.38 23.27
CA TYR A 25 6.55 -26.36 21.86
C TYR A 25 7.64 -25.33 21.56
N GLY A 26 8.01 -24.48 22.54
CA GLY A 26 8.96 -23.38 22.33
C GLY A 26 8.32 -22.18 21.59
N ARG A 27 9.16 -21.37 20.96
CA ARG A 27 8.68 -20.22 20.16
C ARG A 27 8.15 -20.70 18.80
N PRO A 28 6.93 -20.32 18.38
CA PRO A 28 6.39 -20.70 17.07
C PRO A 28 7.29 -20.27 15.90
N ALA A 29 7.91 -21.25 15.24
CA ALA A 29 8.84 -21.08 14.14
C ALA A 29 8.17 -21.40 12.78
N SER A 30 7.37 -22.47 12.70
CA SER A 30 6.63 -22.81 11.48
C SER A 30 5.43 -21.88 11.27
N ARG A 31 4.78 -21.96 10.11
CA ARG A 31 3.52 -21.22 9.87
C ARG A 31 2.37 -21.89 10.63
N GLU A 32 2.41 -23.21 10.69
CA GLU A 32 1.40 -24.10 11.23
C GLU A 32 1.29 -23.91 12.76
N GLU A 33 2.42 -23.80 13.47
CA GLU A 33 2.47 -23.44 14.90
C GLU A 33 1.88 -22.04 15.16
N ARG A 34 2.19 -21.07 14.30
CA ARG A 34 1.67 -19.69 14.43
C ARG A 34 0.16 -19.64 14.20
N ASP A 35 -0.35 -20.40 13.24
CA ASP A 35 -1.77 -20.50 12.94
C ASP A 35 -2.52 -21.35 14.01
N ALA A 36 -1.86 -22.31 14.67
CA ALA A 36 -2.39 -23.02 15.84
C ALA A 36 -2.50 -22.12 17.09
N ALA A 37 -1.51 -21.25 17.34
CA ALA A 37 -1.52 -20.29 18.44
C ALA A 37 -2.46 -19.08 18.20
N ARG A 38 -2.80 -18.80 16.94
CA ARG A 38 -3.54 -17.60 16.49
C ARG A 38 -4.85 -17.32 17.26
N PRO A 39 -5.73 -18.31 17.55
CA PRO A 39 -6.97 -18.05 18.31
C PRO A 39 -6.72 -17.47 19.70
N LEU A 40 -5.65 -17.88 20.38
CA LEU A 40 -5.27 -17.35 21.69
C LEU A 40 -4.75 -15.92 21.58
N TYR A 41 -3.92 -15.62 20.58
CA TYR A 41 -3.44 -14.25 20.31
C TYR A 41 -4.59 -13.29 19.99
N ASP A 42 -5.54 -13.70 19.14
CA ASP A 42 -6.66 -12.84 18.76
C ASP A 42 -7.63 -12.62 19.94
N ARG A 43 -7.89 -13.64 20.77
CA ARG A 43 -8.65 -13.49 22.04
C ARG A 43 -7.93 -12.55 23.01
N TYR A 44 -6.62 -12.72 23.24
CA TYR A 44 -5.84 -11.81 24.10
C TYR A 44 -5.87 -10.36 23.60
N ARG A 45 -5.74 -10.14 22.29
CA ARG A 45 -5.82 -8.79 21.69
C ARG A 45 -7.22 -8.18 21.78
N LEU A 46 -8.28 -8.98 21.79
CA LEU A 46 -9.64 -8.51 22.07
C LEU A 46 -9.78 -8.11 23.54
N ILE A 47 -9.42 -8.99 24.48
CA ILE A 47 -9.49 -8.73 25.92
C ILE A 47 -8.65 -7.49 26.29
N LYS A 48 -7.42 -7.37 25.78
CA LYS A 48 -6.57 -6.19 26.03
C LYS A 48 -7.27 -4.89 25.59
N ARG A 49 -7.89 -4.86 24.40
CA ARG A 49 -8.68 -3.69 23.95
C ARG A 49 -9.87 -3.40 24.87
N LEU A 50 -10.56 -4.43 25.36
CA LEU A 50 -11.70 -4.28 26.27
C LEU A 50 -11.27 -3.78 27.65
N VAL A 51 -10.17 -4.30 28.23
CA VAL A 51 -9.59 -3.83 29.49
C VAL A 51 -9.12 -2.38 29.35
N ASN A 52 -8.37 -2.05 28.29
CA ASN A 52 -7.96 -0.67 28.02
C ASN A 52 -9.17 0.27 27.92
N ARG A 53 -10.24 -0.13 27.21
CA ARG A 53 -11.47 0.66 27.10
C ARG A 53 -12.20 0.80 28.44
N ALA A 54 -12.32 -0.27 29.22
CA ALA A 54 -12.96 -0.25 30.54
C ALA A 54 -12.20 0.69 31.49
N ASN A 55 -10.87 0.63 31.50
CA ASN A 55 -10.03 1.48 32.33
C ASN A 55 -10.03 2.95 31.87
N SER A 56 -10.21 3.24 30.58
CA SER A 56 -10.44 4.60 30.08
C SER A 56 -11.83 5.14 30.45
N ILE A 57 -12.85 4.29 30.57
CA ILE A 57 -14.20 4.68 30.98
C ILE A 57 -14.30 4.87 32.50
N SER A 58 -13.48 4.16 33.29
CA SER A 58 -13.41 4.33 34.76
C SER A 58 -12.39 5.37 35.23
N GLY A 59 -11.69 6.06 34.31
CA GLY A 59 -10.86 7.22 34.64
C GLY A 59 -11.71 8.50 34.78
N PRO A 60 -11.23 9.58 35.42
CA PRO A 60 -12.03 10.77 35.75
C PRO A 60 -12.52 11.62 34.56
N CYS A 61 -12.38 11.15 33.32
CA CYS A 61 -12.64 11.93 32.11
C CYS A 61 -13.49 11.13 31.10
N GLY A 62 -14.74 10.87 31.48
CA GLY A 62 -15.81 10.44 30.57
C GLY A 62 -16.40 11.60 29.75
N VAL A 63 -15.60 12.59 29.35
CA VAL A 63 -16.03 13.74 28.56
C VAL A 63 -14.96 14.07 27.51
N ALA A 64 -15.37 14.46 26.32
CA ALA A 64 -14.44 14.85 25.25
C ALA A 64 -13.67 16.12 25.63
N ASN A 65 -12.44 15.96 26.14
CA ASN A 65 -11.43 17.02 26.27
C ASN A 65 -10.03 16.39 26.30
N SER A 66 -9.45 16.18 25.12
CA SER A 66 -8.01 15.97 24.98
C SER A 66 -7.29 17.31 25.16
N GLN A 67 -7.33 17.86 26.38
CA GLN A 67 -6.55 19.03 26.74
C GLN A 67 -5.08 18.58 26.84
N MET A 68 -4.34 18.83 25.76
CA MET A 68 -2.88 18.86 25.81
C MET A 68 -2.45 19.72 27.01
N PRO A 69 -1.42 19.33 27.78
CA PRO A 69 -0.87 20.20 28.81
C PRO A 69 -0.54 21.56 28.17
N THR A 70 -1.11 22.64 28.69
CA THR A 70 -0.83 23.98 28.19
C THR A 70 0.63 24.29 28.48
N ILE A 71 1.44 24.37 27.43
CA ILE A 71 2.84 24.77 27.54
C ILE A 71 2.84 26.26 27.89
N LEU A 72 3.24 26.60 29.11
CA LEU A 72 3.44 27.98 29.53
C LEU A 72 4.61 28.56 28.72
N GLU A 73 4.30 29.52 27.85
CA GLU A 73 5.18 30.06 26.81
C GLU A 73 6.37 30.91 27.32
N HIS A 74 6.67 30.82 28.62
CA HIS A 74 7.75 31.51 29.32
C HIS A 74 8.58 30.57 30.21
N GLU A 75 8.29 29.26 30.26
CA GLU A 75 9.07 28.29 31.03
C GLU A 75 10.10 27.56 30.15
N ALA A 76 11.38 27.90 30.34
CA ALA A 76 12.48 27.26 29.62
C ALA A 76 12.74 25.85 30.16
N LEU A 77 12.34 24.82 29.39
CA LEU A 77 12.68 23.43 29.71
C LEU A 77 14.20 23.25 29.72
N ALA A 78 14.75 22.93 30.90
CA ALA A 78 16.16 22.61 31.05
C ALA A 78 16.49 21.33 30.27
N ILE A 79 17.19 21.48 29.14
CA ILE A 79 17.76 20.36 28.39
C ILE A 79 18.90 19.79 29.22
N VAL A 80 18.57 18.85 30.12
CA VAL A 80 19.57 18.03 30.80
C VAL A 80 20.24 17.17 29.74
N GLY A 81 21.42 17.60 29.31
CA GLY A 81 22.27 16.81 28.43
C GLY A 81 22.62 15.49 29.12
N THR A 82 22.07 14.39 28.62
CA THR A 82 22.52 13.05 28.99
C THR A 82 23.99 12.92 28.62
N THR A 83 24.84 12.93 29.64
CA THR A 83 26.28 12.70 29.49
C THR A 83 26.51 11.26 29.02
N THR A 84 26.64 11.08 27.70
CA THR A 84 27.19 9.83 27.16
C THR A 84 28.66 9.75 27.56
N PRO A 85 29.10 8.72 28.29
CA PRO A 85 30.49 8.61 28.72
C PRO A 85 31.41 8.49 27.50
N SER A 86 32.48 9.28 27.51
CA SER A 86 33.47 9.28 26.45
C SER A 86 34.15 7.91 26.31
N THR A 87 34.39 7.47 25.08
CA THR A 87 35.42 6.46 24.80
C THR A 87 36.21 6.96 23.60
N ASP A 88 37.38 7.52 23.93
CA ASP A 88 38.36 8.04 22.99
C ASP A 88 39.02 6.91 22.20
N ILE A 89 38.81 6.90 20.88
CA ILE A 89 39.69 6.23 19.91
C ILE A 89 39.77 7.09 18.64
N SER A 90 40.75 7.97 18.57
CA SER A 90 41.28 8.50 17.29
C SER A 90 42.23 7.47 16.65
N PRO A 91 42.22 7.26 15.31
CA PRO A 91 43.35 7.76 14.49
C PRO A 91 42.96 8.05 13.01
N PRO A 92 43.90 8.31 12.08
CA PRO A 92 44.62 9.58 11.93
C PRO A 92 44.38 10.24 10.54
N SER A 93 44.75 11.51 10.40
CA SER A 93 44.70 12.23 9.11
C SER A 93 45.64 11.65 8.06
N ALA A 94 45.20 11.63 6.79
CA ALA A 94 46.07 11.41 5.63
C ALA A 94 45.84 12.51 4.57
N THR A 95 46.92 13.22 4.24
CA THR A 95 46.96 14.35 3.30
C THR A 95 47.34 13.88 1.90
N SER A 96 46.55 14.23 0.87
CA SER A 96 47.01 14.49 -0.51
C SER A 96 45.82 15.01 -1.34
N MET A 97 45.84 16.25 -1.86
CA MET A 97 46.66 16.74 -2.99
C MET A 97 46.29 16.10 -4.33
N ILE A 98 45.25 16.61 -5.01
CA ILE A 98 45.26 16.72 -6.48
C ILE A 98 44.58 18.04 -6.88
N GLN A 99 45.33 18.91 -7.56
CA GLN A 99 44.83 20.12 -8.22
C GLN A 99 44.39 19.79 -9.65
N SER A 100 43.43 20.54 -10.21
CA SER A 100 43.42 20.85 -11.65
C SER A 100 42.67 22.17 -11.90
N PRO A 101 43.03 22.94 -12.95
CA PRO A 101 42.85 24.39 -12.95
C PRO A 101 41.73 24.90 -13.87
N THR A 102 41.48 26.20 -13.74
CA THR A 102 40.53 27.02 -14.51
C THR A 102 41.07 27.42 -15.89
N ASP A 103 40.17 28.03 -16.68
CA ASP A 103 40.39 28.96 -17.80
C ASP A 103 40.69 28.40 -19.20
N THR A 104 40.31 29.05 -20.31
CA THR A 104 39.23 30.01 -20.71
C THR A 104 39.45 30.25 -22.24
N THR A 105 38.58 30.99 -22.94
CA THR A 105 38.67 31.41 -24.38
C THR A 105 38.20 30.35 -25.41
N THR A 106 37.56 30.67 -26.56
CA THR A 106 37.03 31.96 -27.08
C THR A 106 36.06 31.77 -28.26
N ALA A 107 35.13 32.73 -28.45
CA ALA A 107 34.35 33.07 -29.67
C ALA A 107 33.36 32.02 -30.25
N SER A 108 32.05 32.31 -30.29
CA SER A 108 31.29 33.06 -31.35
C SER A 108 31.05 32.19 -32.60
N SER A 109 29.86 32.08 -33.22
CA SER A 109 28.61 32.87 -33.25
C SER A 109 27.45 31.92 -33.71
N SER A 110 26.14 32.21 -33.82
CA SER A 110 25.38 33.48 -33.94
C SER A 110 23.92 33.37 -33.45
N THR A 111 23.26 34.53 -33.43
CA THR A 111 21.81 34.81 -33.60
C THR A 111 21.11 33.98 -34.70
N THR A 112 19.80 33.66 -34.69
CA THR A 112 18.65 34.61 -34.66
C THR A 112 17.31 34.04 -34.15
N THR A 113 16.45 35.00 -33.80
CA THR A 113 15.03 35.05 -33.38
C THR A 113 13.94 34.31 -34.20
N THR A 114 12.71 34.40 -33.65
CA THR A 114 11.35 34.56 -34.30
C THR A 114 10.43 33.34 -34.59
N THR A 115 9.40 33.20 -33.73
CA THR A 115 7.92 33.08 -33.98
C THR A 115 7.28 32.10 -34.99
N GLY A 116 6.20 31.43 -34.52
CA GLY A 116 5.04 30.98 -35.32
C GLY A 116 5.23 29.67 -36.12
N GLN A 117 4.20 29.02 -36.69
CA GLN A 117 2.73 29.05 -36.51
C GLN A 117 2.13 27.75 -37.13
N LEU A 118 0.84 27.47 -36.86
CA LEU A 118 0.02 26.33 -37.32
C LEU A 118 -0.08 26.09 -38.85
N SER A 119 -0.09 24.81 -39.25
CA SER A 119 -0.97 24.17 -40.28
C SER A 119 -0.73 22.64 -40.24
N SER A 120 -1.64 21.67 -40.42
CA SER A 120 -3.01 21.53 -41.00
C SER A 120 -3.08 21.07 -42.47
N ALA A 121 -3.46 19.78 -42.62
CA ALA A 121 -4.29 19.11 -43.65
C ALA A 121 -3.94 19.11 -45.16
N ASP A 122 -3.93 17.89 -45.74
CA ASP A 122 -4.65 17.41 -46.96
C ASP A 122 -4.39 15.89 -47.04
N ASP A 123 -5.33 14.93 -46.95
CA ASP A 123 -6.55 14.57 -47.71
C ASP A 123 -6.31 13.78 -49.02
N SER A 124 -6.98 12.62 -49.15
CA SER A 124 -7.32 11.95 -50.42
C SER A 124 -8.24 10.73 -50.19
N GLU A 125 -9.48 10.80 -50.71
CA GLU A 125 -10.36 9.64 -50.94
C GLU A 125 -9.74 8.62 -51.94
N GLY A 126 -10.18 7.36 -52.07
CA GLY A 126 -11.27 6.60 -51.45
C GLY A 126 -11.68 5.45 -52.39
N THR A 127 -12.43 4.44 -51.90
CA THR A 127 -13.32 3.51 -52.65
C THR A 127 -13.69 2.31 -51.76
N ALA A 128 -14.96 1.89 -51.82
CA ALA A 128 -15.51 0.85 -50.96
C ALA A 128 -15.10 -0.59 -51.33
N THR A 129 -14.96 -1.45 -50.34
CA THR A 129 -15.32 -2.87 -50.45
C THR A 129 -15.81 -3.39 -49.11
N THR A 130 -17.02 -3.96 -49.13
CA THR A 130 -17.68 -4.58 -48.00
C THR A 130 -16.97 -5.86 -47.59
N THR A 131 -16.36 -5.88 -46.40
CA THR A 131 -16.09 -7.14 -45.70
C THR A 131 -16.30 -6.95 -44.20
N THR A 132 -17.32 -7.63 -43.67
CA THR A 132 -17.62 -7.70 -42.24
C THR A 132 -16.52 -8.44 -41.49
N THR A 133 -15.65 -7.70 -40.78
CA THR A 133 -14.85 -8.24 -39.69
C THR A 133 -14.99 -7.32 -38.49
N THR A 134 -15.81 -7.75 -37.53
CA THR A 134 -16.20 -6.99 -36.34
C THR A 134 -15.01 -6.72 -35.44
N THR A 135 -14.39 -5.54 -35.56
CA THR A 135 -13.37 -5.06 -34.64
C THR A 135 -14.02 -4.61 -33.33
N ASN A 136 -14.17 -5.55 -32.40
CA ASN A 136 -14.61 -5.27 -31.03
C ASN A 136 -13.55 -4.46 -30.27
N THR A 137 -13.57 -3.13 -30.44
CA THR A 137 -12.80 -2.16 -29.62
C THR A 137 -13.71 -1.32 -28.70
N THR A 138 -14.99 -1.69 -28.59
CA THR A 138 -15.98 -1.04 -27.71
C THR A 138 -16.51 -2.04 -26.67
N THR A 139 -15.71 -2.35 -25.65
CA THR A 139 -16.11 -3.32 -24.59
C THR A 139 -15.79 -2.85 -23.16
N SER A 140 -15.36 -1.59 -23.00
CA SER A 140 -15.12 -0.97 -21.69
C SER A 140 -16.35 -0.23 -21.13
N SER A 141 -17.15 0.42 -21.97
CA SER A 141 -18.39 1.12 -21.58
C SER A 141 -19.55 0.16 -21.30
N SER A 142 -19.93 -0.66 -22.29
CA SER A 142 -21.08 -1.58 -22.21
C SER A 142 -21.00 -2.56 -21.03
N ALA A 143 -19.79 -3.01 -20.66
CA ALA A 143 -19.57 -3.87 -19.50
C ALA A 143 -19.75 -3.17 -18.14
N THR A 144 -19.80 -1.83 -18.09
CA THR A 144 -20.12 -1.07 -16.87
C THR A 144 -21.61 -0.76 -16.75
N GLU A 145 -22.29 -0.51 -17.86
CA GLU A 145 -23.74 -0.25 -17.92
C GLU A 145 -24.55 -1.39 -17.30
N ASN A 146 -24.17 -2.64 -17.58
CA ASN A 146 -24.86 -3.82 -17.02
C ASN A 146 -24.74 -3.93 -15.48
N ILE A 147 -23.71 -3.36 -14.85
CA ILE A 147 -23.47 -3.50 -13.39
C ILE A 147 -24.46 -2.63 -12.58
N HIS A 148 -24.96 -1.53 -13.17
CA HIS A 148 -25.79 -0.55 -12.46
C HIS A 148 -27.23 -1.02 -12.20
N SER A 149 -27.69 -2.05 -12.91
CA SER A 149 -29.08 -2.55 -12.84
C SER A 149 -29.20 -3.93 -12.16
N MET A 150 -28.09 -4.48 -11.65
CA MET A 150 -28.07 -5.82 -11.06
C MET A 150 -28.63 -5.86 -9.64
N THR A 151 -29.14 -7.00 -9.23
CA THR A 151 -29.54 -7.27 -7.85
C THR A 151 -28.33 -7.27 -6.91
N ALA A 152 -28.58 -7.12 -5.60
CA ALA A 152 -27.51 -7.11 -4.59
C ALA A 152 -26.69 -8.42 -4.58
N ASP A 153 -27.34 -9.56 -4.81
CA ASP A 153 -26.70 -10.88 -4.85
C ASP A 153 -25.84 -11.06 -6.11
N GLU A 154 -26.32 -10.64 -7.28
CA GLU A 154 -25.53 -10.64 -8.52
C GLU A 154 -24.33 -9.69 -8.44
N LEU A 155 -24.52 -8.51 -7.84
CA LEU A 155 -23.45 -7.55 -7.60
C LEU A 155 -22.37 -8.14 -6.67
N TRP A 156 -22.77 -8.96 -5.70
CA TRP A 156 -21.85 -9.66 -4.80
C TRP A 156 -21.11 -10.81 -5.49
N GLN A 157 -21.79 -11.61 -6.31
CA GLN A 157 -21.16 -12.63 -7.16
C GLN A 157 -20.14 -11.99 -8.11
N HIS A 158 -20.47 -10.86 -8.74
CA HIS A 158 -19.53 -10.11 -9.57
C HIS A 158 -18.37 -9.51 -8.77
N TYR A 159 -18.58 -9.10 -7.52
CA TYR A 159 -17.51 -8.64 -6.64
C TYR A 159 -16.49 -9.75 -6.40
N ASP A 160 -16.93 -10.91 -5.93
CA ASP A 160 -16.04 -12.01 -5.58
C ASP A 160 -15.36 -12.62 -6.82
N ALA A 161 -16.06 -12.74 -7.96
CA ALA A 161 -15.44 -13.10 -9.23
C ALA A 161 -14.34 -12.09 -9.64
N THR A 162 -14.64 -10.78 -9.64
CA THR A 162 -13.66 -9.73 -9.98
C THR A 162 -12.48 -9.70 -9.00
N ARG A 163 -12.72 -10.06 -7.73
CA ARG A 163 -11.72 -10.12 -6.67
C ARG A 163 -10.74 -11.28 -6.87
N GLU A 164 -11.25 -12.47 -7.21
CA GLU A 164 -10.41 -13.63 -7.50
C GLU A 164 -9.63 -13.46 -8.82
N GLU A 165 -10.24 -12.93 -9.88
CA GLU A 165 -9.52 -12.54 -11.12
C GLU A 165 -8.37 -11.56 -10.83
N LYS A 166 -8.60 -10.52 -10.02
CA LYS A 166 -7.56 -9.56 -9.62
C LYS A 166 -6.45 -10.23 -8.80
N LYS A 167 -6.79 -11.20 -7.95
CA LYS A 167 -5.84 -11.97 -7.12
C LYS A 167 -4.99 -12.90 -7.97
N GLU A 168 -5.59 -13.53 -8.98
CA GLU A 168 -4.90 -14.33 -10.00
C GLU A 168 -3.88 -13.49 -10.76
N LEU A 169 -4.31 -12.37 -11.35
CA LEU A 169 -3.43 -11.45 -12.07
C LEU A 169 -2.27 -10.92 -11.20
N ARG A 170 -2.52 -10.67 -9.90
CA ARG A 170 -1.45 -10.30 -8.96
C ARG A 170 -0.46 -11.44 -8.71
N ARG A 171 -0.88 -12.71 -8.78
CA ARG A 171 0.01 -13.86 -8.72
C ARG A 171 0.83 -13.97 -10.01
N THR A 172 0.19 -13.97 -11.17
CA THR A 172 0.86 -13.99 -12.49
C THR A 172 1.95 -12.90 -12.62
N ILE A 173 1.65 -11.66 -12.22
CA ILE A 173 2.62 -10.55 -12.23
C ILE A 173 3.84 -10.84 -11.32
N LYS A 174 3.61 -11.41 -10.13
CA LYS A 174 4.66 -11.73 -9.17
C LYS A 174 5.53 -12.89 -9.63
N ASP A 175 4.90 -13.94 -10.14
CA ASP A 175 5.60 -15.15 -10.60
C ASP A 175 6.47 -14.79 -11.81
N PHE A 176 5.99 -13.92 -12.70
CA PHE A 176 6.78 -13.37 -13.81
C PHE A 176 7.91 -12.43 -13.33
N GLU A 177 7.63 -11.50 -12.40
CA GLU A 177 8.64 -10.63 -11.78
C GLU A 177 9.78 -11.46 -11.13
N GLN A 178 9.44 -12.58 -10.50
CA GLN A 178 10.38 -13.50 -9.87
C GLN A 178 11.19 -14.30 -10.91
N GLN A 179 10.54 -14.95 -11.88
CA GLN A 179 11.23 -15.72 -12.93
C GLN A 179 12.18 -14.83 -13.76
N PHE A 180 11.77 -13.59 -14.02
CA PHE A 180 12.63 -12.59 -14.68
C PHE A 180 13.89 -12.28 -13.86
N GLU A 181 13.74 -12.11 -12.55
CA GLU A 181 14.85 -11.83 -11.64
C GLU A 181 15.79 -13.03 -11.49
N GLU A 182 15.25 -14.24 -11.37
CA GLU A 182 16.02 -15.50 -11.32
C GLU A 182 16.81 -15.73 -12.62
N THR A 183 16.23 -15.42 -13.78
CA THR A 183 16.88 -15.61 -15.10
C THR A 183 17.89 -14.52 -15.44
N THR A 184 17.59 -13.26 -15.09
CA THR A 184 18.38 -12.08 -15.50
C THR A 184 19.34 -11.60 -14.41
N GLY A 185 19.22 -12.12 -13.18
CA GLY A 185 19.98 -11.66 -12.01
C GLY A 185 19.68 -10.22 -11.55
N ARG A 186 18.59 -9.62 -12.06
CA ARG A 186 18.22 -8.22 -11.77
C ARG A 186 16.71 -8.02 -11.69
N LYS A 187 16.27 -7.01 -10.94
CA LYS A 187 14.87 -6.55 -10.94
C LYS A 187 14.43 -6.09 -12.34
N MET A 188 13.15 -6.29 -12.65
CA MET A 188 12.53 -5.89 -13.91
C MET A 188 12.39 -4.36 -14.02
N LEU A 189 12.88 -3.77 -15.13
CA LEU A 189 12.75 -2.35 -15.45
C LEU A 189 11.44 -2.03 -16.18
N LYS A 190 11.14 -0.74 -16.35
CA LYS A 190 9.95 -0.27 -17.10
C LYS A 190 9.91 -0.75 -18.56
N SER A 191 11.07 -0.89 -19.20
CA SER A 191 11.22 -1.44 -20.56
C SER A 191 10.72 -2.88 -20.65
N ASP A 192 11.15 -3.69 -19.69
CA ASP A 192 10.98 -5.14 -19.67
C ASP A 192 9.51 -5.51 -19.42
N ARG A 193 8.79 -4.66 -18.65
CA ARG A 193 7.34 -4.79 -18.38
C ARG A 193 6.45 -4.80 -19.62
N LYS A 194 6.92 -4.32 -20.77
CA LYS A 194 6.18 -4.41 -22.04
C LYS A 194 5.77 -5.85 -22.38
N SER A 195 6.58 -6.83 -21.97
CA SER A 195 6.29 -8.27 -22.16
C SER A 195 5.02 -8.76 -21.43
N ILE A 196 4.57 -8.07 -20.39
CA ILE A 196 3.37 -8.42 -19.59
C ILE A 196 2.45 -7.21 -19.36
N GLU A 197 2.48 -6.24 -20.28
CA GLU A 197 1.73 -4.98 -20.16
C GLU A 197 0.22 -5.21 -20.03
N ASP A 198 -0.33 -6.13 -20.83
CA ASP A 198 -1.74 -6.52 -20.79
C ASP A 198 -2.17 -7.09 -19.43
N THR A 199 -1.30 -7.86 -18.77
CA THR A 199 -1.59 -8.42 -17.43
C THR A 199 -1.67 -7.31 -16.38
N TYR A 200 -0.78 -6.30 -16.45
CA TYR A 200 -0.87 -5.12 -15.59
C TYR A 200 -2.09 -4.25 -15.91
N ALA A 201 -2.45 -4.10 -17.20
CA ALA A 201 -3.62 -3.35 -17.64
C ALA A 201 -4.92 -4.00 -17.13
N LEU A 202 -5.04 -5.32 -17.28
CA LEU A 202 -6.19 -6.09 -16.80
C LEU A 202 -6.27 -6.04 -15.26
N TYR A 203 -5.15 -6.14 -14.54
CA TYR A 203 -5.12 -5.96 -13.08
C TYR A 203 -5.62 -4.57 -12.66
N LYS A 204 -5.22 -3.51 -13.37
CA LYS A 204 -5.74 -2.15 -13.15
C LYS A 204 -7.24 -2.07 -13.42
N GLN A 205 -7.73 -2.66 -14.51
CA GLN A 205 -9.14 -2.68 -14.86
C GLN A 205 -9.99 -3.40 -13.80
N LYS A 206 -9.59 -4.61 -13.37
CA LYS A 206 -10.29 -5.36 -12.31
C LYS A 206 -10.23 -4.61 -10.97
N LYS A 207 -9.10 -3.96 -10.65
CA LYS A 207 -9.00 -3.06 -9.47
C LYS A 207 -9.96 -1.87 -9.55
N ALA A 208 -10.15 -1.27 -10.72
CA ALA A 208 -11.12 -0.19 -10.92
C ALA A 208 -12.58 -0.70 -10.81
N LYS A 209 -12.89 -1.86 -11.42
CA LYS A 209 -14.21 -2.50 -11.34
C LYS A 209 -14.63 -2.82 -9.90
N LEU A 210 -13.72 -3.29 -9.04
CA LEU A 210 -14.03 -3.46 -7.61
C LEU A 210 -14.39 -2.14 -6.93
N ARG A 211 -13.69 -1.04 -7.22
CA ARG A 211 -14.01 0.28 -6.63
C ARG A 211 -15.36 0.81 -7.10
N LEU A 212 -15.77 0.50 -8.33
CA LEU A 212 -17.11 0.80 -8.83
C LEU A 212 -18.16 -0.01 -8.07
N ILE A 213 -17.96 -1.32 -7.92
CA ILE A 213 -18.88 -2.19 -7.17
C ILE A 213 -18.97 -1.77 -5.69
N ASP A 214 -17.85 -1.47 -5.02
CA ASP A 214 -17.80 -0.93 -3.65
C ASP A 214 -18.61 0.38 -3.52
N ALA A 215 -18.60 1.23 -4.55
CA ALA A 215 -19.36 2.49 -4.56
C ALA A 215 -20.87 2.24 -4.77
N LEU A 216 -21.24 1.25 -5.58
CA LEU A 216 -22.63 0.86 -5.79
C LEU A 216 -23.24 0.24 -4.54
N PHE A 217 -22.53 -0.64 -3.83
CA PHE A 217 -22.97 -1.15 -2.53
C PHE A 217 -23.22 -0.02 -1.52
N LYS A 218 -22.32 0.96 -1.44
CA LYS A 218 -22.53 2.12 -0.55
C LYS A 218 -23.75 2.94 -0.94
N LYS A 219 -23.99 3.14 -2.25
CA LYS A 219 -25.20 3.84 -2.72
C LYS A 219 -26.47 3.06 -2.34
N GLN A 220 -26.49 1.75 -2.53
CA GLN A 220 -27.63 0.89 -2.20
C GLN A 220 -27.95 0.83 -0.70
N MET A 221 -26.96 1.04 0.16
CA MET A 221 -27.09 1.02 1.63
C MET A 221 -27.35 2.39 2.27
N HIS A 222 -27.39 3.45 1.45
CA HIS A 222 -27.68 4.82 1.87
C HIS A 222 -28.87 5.43 1.10
N ALA A 223 -29.60 4.61 0.35
CA ALA A 223 -30.86 4.93 -0.33
C ALA A 223 -32.04 4.32 0.45
#